data_AF-A0A9E0YV17-F1
#
_entry.id   AF-A0A9E0YV17-F1
#
_cell.length_a   1.000
_cell.length_b   1.000
_cell.length_c   1.000
_cell.angle_alpha   90.00
_cell.angle_beta   90.00
_cell.angle_gamma   90.00
#
_symmetry.space_group_name_H-M   'P 1'
#
loop_
_entity.id
_entity.type
_entity.pdbx_description
1 polymer ?
#
loop_
_entity_poly.entity_id
_entity_poly.type
_entity_poly.pdbx_seq_one_letter_code
_entity_poly.pdbx_strand_id
1 'polypeptide(L)'
;RIVEDHLLPLFSNTGPSAVLAVALVAGIGEELLFRGVIQAGLEGLTGPVTALAIASLLFGLAHALTPAYFFLTFVTGIYLGGLYQATGNLLVPIMVHFLYDWVALSWFLSAARR
;
A
#
# COMPACT_ATOMS: atom_id res chain seq x y z
N ARG A 1 9.82 16.39 8.86
CA ARG A 1 9.59 17.55 7.97
C ARG A 1 8.52 17.27 6.93
N ILE A 2 8.69 16.49 5.85
CA ILE A 2 7.58 16.31 4.87
C ILE A 2 6.26 15.80 5.50
N VAL A 3 6.33 14.74 6.31
CA VAL A 3 5.14 14.18 6.97
C VAL A 3 4.50 15.19 7.92
N GLU A 4 5.30 15.87 8.74
CA GLU A 4 4.82 16.83 9.74
C GLU A 4 4.33 18.15 9.13
N ASP A 5 5.04 18.64 8.11
CA ASP A 5 4.84 19.96 7.51
C ASP A 5 3.78 19.94 6.41
N HIS A 6 3.54 18.78 5.77
CA HIS A 6 2.61 18.67 4.62
C HIS A 6 1.51 17.63 4.80
N LEU A 7 1.79 16.46 5.39
CA LEU A 7 0.77 15.41 5.52
C LEU A 7 -0.11 15.59 6.75
N LEU A 8 0.48 15.86 7.93
CA LEU A 8 -0.28 16.06 9.16
C LEU A 8 -1.34 17.17 9.07
N PRO A 9 -1.07 18.34 8.43
CA PRO A 9 -2.09 19.37 8.28
C PRO A 9 -3.33 18.90 7.50
N LEU A 10 -3.16 18.06 6.48
CA LEU A 10 -4.26 17.51 5.68
C LEU A 10 -5.20 16.62 6.52
N PHE A 11 -4.66 15.97 7.55
CA PHE A 11 -5.41 15.04 8.41
C PHE A 11 -5.73 15.60 9.80
N SER A 12 -5.24 16.80 10.13
CA SER A 12 -5.38 17.43 11.45
C SER A 12 -6.85 17.58 11.88
N ASN A 13 -7.75 17.83 10.92
CA ASN A 13 -9.19 18.01 11.15
C ASN A 13 -10.06 16.84 10.65
N THR A 14 -9.46 15.70 10.27
CA THR A 14 -10.23 14.54 9.82
C THR A 14 -10.70 13.65 10.98
N GLY A 15 -11.98 13.27 10.95
CA GLY A 15 -12.55 12.27 11.84
C GLY A 15 -12.19 10.83 11.44
N PRO A 16 -12.45 9.83 12.31
CA PRO A 16 -12.12 8.42 12.03
C PRO A 16 -12.72 7.87 10.74
N SER A 17 -13.90 8.34 10.35
CA SER A 17 -14.58 7.95 9.10
C SER A 17 -13.83 8.36 7.84
N ALA A 18 -13.16 9.51 7.87
CA ALA A 18 -12.35 9.97 6.74
C ALA A 18 -11.08 9.13 6.60
N VAL A 19 -10.42 8.78 7.72
CA VAL A 19 -9.26 7.88 7.72
C VAL A 19 -9.63 6.50 7.15
N LEU A 20 -10.78 5.97 7.59
CA LEU A 20 -11.33 4.72 7.07
C LEU A 20 -11.55 4.77 5.56
N ALA A 21 -12.16 5.85 5.06
CA ALA A 21 -12.43 6.03 3.63
C ALA A 21 -11.13 6.13 2.82
N VAL A 22 -10.14 6.89 3.30
CA VAL A 22 -8.83 7.01 2.65
C VAL A 22 -8.13 5.66 2.58
N ALA A 23 -8.04 4.93 3.70
CA ALA A 23 -7.43 3.61 3.72
C ALA A 23 -8.14 2.63 2.78
N LEU A 24 -9.47 2.70 2.69
CA LEU A 24 -10.24 1.82 1.81
C LEU A 24 -10.01 2.14 0.34
N VAL A 25 -10.04 3.42 -0.03
CA VAL A 25 -9.80 3.85 -1.41
C VAL A 25 -8.36 3.57 -1.84
N ALA A 26 -7.38 3.80 -0.94
CA ALA A 26 -5.99 3.46 -1.18
C ALA A 26 -5.80 1.95 -1.38
N GLY A 27 -6.27 1.13 -0.43
CA GLY A 27 -6.17 -0.33 -0.53
C GLY A 27 -6.84 -0.90 -1.78
N ILE A 28 -8.00 -0.39 -2.18
CA ILE A 28 -8.65 -0.83 -3.43
C ILE A 28 -7.85 -0.36 -4.66
N GLY A 29 -7.56 0.94 -4.75
CA GLY A 29 -6.94 1.53 -5.93
C GLY A 29 -5.54 1.02 -6.20
N GLU A 30 -4.72 0.93 -5.16
CA GLU A 30 -3.34 0.47 -5.27
C GLU A 30 -3.27 -1.02 -5.61
N GLU A 31 -4.05 -1.88 -4.94
CA GLU A 31 -4.03 -3.31 -5.28
C GLU A 31 -4.59 -3.59 -6.69
N LEU A 32 -5.62 -2.86 -7.13
CA LEU A 32 -6.10 -2.95 -8.51
C LEU A 32 -5.01 -2.62 -9.51
N LEU A 33 -4.27 -1.53 -9.29
CA LEU A 33 -3.18 -1.13 -10.19
C LEU A 33 -2.01 -2.10 -10.15
N PHE A 34 -1.43 -2.31 -8.96
CA PHE A 34 -0.17 -3.04 -8.85
C PHE A 34 -0.35 -4.54 -9.05
N ARG A 35 -1.44 -5.14 -8.54
CA ARG A 35 -1.65 -6.60 -8.59
C ARG A 35 -2.57 -6.98 -9.73
N GLY A 36 -3.70 -6.28 -9.87
CA GLY A 36 -4.69 -6.53 -10.91
C GLY A 36 -4.25 -6.17 -12.33
N VAL A 37 -3.46 -5.10 -12.49
CA VAL A 37 -3.00 -4.65 -13.81
C VAL A 37 -1.52 -4.98 -14.04
N ILE A 38 -0.61 -4.46 -13.22
CA ILE A 38 0.83 -4.56 -13.47
C ILE A 38 1.32 -6.00 -13.27
N GLN A 39 1.11 -6.58 -12.08
CA GLN A 39 1.57 -7.93 -11.78
C GLN A 39 0.88 -8.94 -12.70
N ALA A 40 -0.45 -9.02 -12.68
CA ALA A 40 -1.19 -9.98 -13.50
C ALA A 40 -0.89 -9.85 -15.01
N GLY A 41 -0.72 -8.63 -15.53
CA GLY A 41 -0.34 -8.41 -16.92
C GLY A 41 1.07 -8.92 -17.24
N LEU A 42 2.03 -8.72 -16.34
CA LEU A 42 3.40 -9.20 -16.49
C LEU A 42 3.55 -10.71 -16.27
N GLU A 43 2.68 -11.33 -15.47
CA GLU A 43 2.72 -12.78 -15.21
C GLU A 43 2.58 -13.57 -16.52
N GLY A 44 1.69 -13.13 -17.42
CA GLY A 44 1.51 -13.75 -18.73
C GLY A 44 2.70 -13.57 -19.69
N LEU A 45 3.56 -12.57 -19.46
CA LEU A 45 4.69 -12.23 -20.33
C LEU A 45 6.04 -12.73 -19.81
N THR A 46 6.20 -12.77 -18.49
CA THR A 46 7.51 -12.95 -17.83
C THR A 46 7.52 -14.07 -16.78
N GLY A 47 6.35 -14.64 -16.46
CA GLY A 47 6.17 -15.62 -15.40
C GLY A 47 5.94 -14.99 -14.01
N PRO A 48 5.49 -15.80 -13.04
CA PRO A 48 4.99 -15.32 -11.74
C PRO A 48 6.06 -14.62 -10.89
N VAL A 49 7.28 -15.15 -10.85
CA VAL A 49 8.35 -14.61 -9.99
C VAL A 49 8.83 -13.25 -10.48
N THR A 50 9.05 -13.11 -11.79
CA THR A 50 9.53 -11.86 -12.39
C THR A 50 8.48 -10.76 -12.29
N ALA A 51 7.21 -11.09 -12.57
CA ALA A 51 6.11 -10.15 -12.45
C ALA A 51 5.94 -9.64 -11.01
N LEU A 52 6.02 -10.54 -10.01
CA LEU A 52 5.98 -10.17 -8.59
C LEU A 52 7.13 -9.22 -8.23
N ALA A 53 8.36 -9.53 -8.65
CA ALA A 53 9.51 -8.70 -8.35
C ALA A 53 9.39 -7.29 -8.95
N ILE A 54 8.95 -7.19 -10.22
CA ILE A 54 8.77 -5.90 -10.92
C ILE A 54 7.64 -5.10 -10.26
N ALA A 55 6.47 -5.70 -10.05
CA ALA A 55 5.34 -4.99 -9.43
C ALA A 55 5.68 -4.50 -8.02
N SER A 56 6.39 -5.32 -7.23
CA SER A 56 6.85 -4.96 -5.88
C SER A 56 7.88 -3.82 -5.91
N LEU A 57 8.81 -3.85 -6.87
CA LEU A 57 9.79 -2.79 -7.05
C LEU A 57 9.12 -1.46 -7.38
N LEU A 58 8.15 -1.48 -8.31
CA LEU A 58 7.37 -0.29 -8.67
C LEU A 58 6.54 0.23 -7.49
N PHE A 59 5.95 -0.67 -6.69
CA PHE A 59 5.25 -0.31 -5.46
C PHE A 59 6.19 0.38 -4.47
N GLY A 60 7.38 -0.17 -4.23
CA GLY A 60 8.39 0.44 -3.37
C GLY A 60 8.84 1.82 -3.88
N LEU A 61 9.08 1.95 -5.19
CA LEU A 61 9.49 3.22 -5.81
C LEU A 61 8.42 4.30 -5.68
N ALA A 62 7.14 3.95 -5.79
CA ALA A 62 6.03 4.87 -5.56
C ALA A 62 6.00 5.43 -4.12
N HIS A 63 6.65 4.74 -3.19
CA HIS A 63 6.74 5.07 -1.76
C HIS A 63 8.14 5.53 -1.32
N ALA A 64 9.02 5.93 -2.24
CA ALA A 64 10.42 6.22 -1.96
C ALA A 64 10.67 7.60 -1.29
N LEU A 65 9.89 7.96 -0.26
CA LEU A 65 10.10 9.18 0.54
C LEU A 65 11.44 9.14 1.30
N THR A 66 11.84 7.96 1.75
CA THR A 66 13.16 7.69 2.33
C THR A 66 13.64 6.30 1.88
N PRO A 67 14.95 6.02 1.91
CA PRO A 67 15.46 4.69 1.58
C PRO A 67 14.86 3.57 2.45
N ALA A 68 14.62 3.86 3.74
CA ALA A 68 14.00 2.91 4.65
C ALA A 68 12.53 2.64 4.29
N TYR A 69 11.77 3.69 3.95
CA TYR A 69 10.36 3.53 3.58
C TYR A 69 10.20 2.85 2.21
N PHE A 70 11.09 3.14 1.26
CA PHE A 70 11.22 2.38 0.01
C PHE A 70 11.43 0.89 0.29
N PHE A 71 12.40 0.54 1.13
CA PHE A 71 12.70 -0.87 1.41
C PHE A 71 11.53 -1.57 2.11
N LEU A 72 10.90 -0.91 3.08
CA LEU A 72 9.74 -1.44 3.78
C LEU A 72 8.58 -1.71 2.81
N THR A 73 8.22 -0.73 1.99
CA THR A 73 7.11 -0.85 1.02
C THR A 73 7.44 -1.83 -0.11
N PHE A 74 8.71 -1.96 -0.53
CA PHE A 74 9.13 -3.01 -1.45
C PHE A 74 8.85 -4.41 -0.88
N VAL A 75 9.22 -4.66 0.38
CA VAL A 75 8.97 -5.94 1.06
C VAL A 75 7.47 -6.18 1.26
N THR A 76 6.71 -5.15 1.64
CA THR A 76 5.23 -5.23 1.68
C THR A 76 4.66 -5.52 0.29
N GLY A 77 5.27 -4.95 -0.76
CA GLY A 77 5.01 -5.23 -2.17
C GLY A 77 5.02 -6.72 -2.47
N ILE A 78 6.14 -7.37 -2.11
CA ILE A 78 6.36 -8.81 -2.27
C ILE A 78 5.32 -9.60 -1.48
N TYR A 79 5.06 -9.21 -0.23
CA TYR A 79 4.10 -9.90 0.63
C TYR A 79 2.67 -9.88 0.06
N LEU A 80 2.16 -8.71 -0.32
CA LEU A 80 0.81 -8.56 -0.88
C LEU A 80 0.68 -9.22 -2.26
N GLY A 81 1.70 -9.07 -3.12
CA GLY A 81 1.73 -9.75 -4.42
C GLY A 81 1.83 -11.27 -4.29
N GLY A 82 2.54 -11.76 -3.28
CA GLY A 82 2.61 -13.18 -2.93
C GLY A 82 1.29 -13.71 -2.39
N LEU A 83 0.56 -12.93 -1.57
CA LEU A 83 -0.81 -13.28 -1.14
C LEU A 83 -1.75 -13.38 -2.34
N TYR A 84 -1.65 -12.46 -3.30
CA TYR A 84 -2.43 -12.52 -4.53
C TYR A 84 -2.14 -13.82 -5.30
N GLN A 85 -0.87 -14.17 -5.52
CA GLN A 85 -0.49 -15.40 -6.21
C GLN A 85 -0.93 -16.67 -5.46
N ALA A 86 -0.78 -16.68 -4.13
CA ALA A 86 -1.13 -17.84 -3.31
C ALA A 86 -2.63 -18.09 -3.23
N THR A 87 -3.44 -17.03 -3.32
CA THR A 87 -4.91 -17.13 -3.14
C THR A 87 -5.70 -17.02 -4.44
N GLY A 88 -5.11 -16.46 -5.50
CA GLY A 88 -5.81 -16.11 -6.74
C GLY A 88 -6.94 -15.09 -6.53
N ASN A 89 -6.97 -14.40 -5.39
CA ASN A 89 -8.08 -13.54 -4.99
C ASN A 89 -7.57 -12.14 -4.64
N LEU A 90 -7.92 -11.16 -5.46
CA LEU A 90 -7.51 -9.76 -5.28
C LEU A 90 -8.12 -9.11 -4.02
N LEU A 91 -9.24 -9.63 -3.51
CA LEU A 91 -9.85 -9.12 -2.28
C LEU A 91 -8.94 -9.36 -1.06
N VAL A 92 -8.13 -10.43 -1.07
CA VAL A 92 -7.23 -10.75 0.04
C VAL A 92 -6.18 -9.64 0.26
N PRO A 93 -5.32 -9.29 -0.73
CA PRO A 93 -4.37 -8.19 -0.54
C PRO A 93 -5.07 -6.84 -0.33
N ILE A 94 -6.24 -6.59 -0.96
CA ILE A 94 -7.03 -5.36 -0.72
C ILE A 94 -7.35 -5.20 0.77
N MET A 95 -7.92 -6.25 1.38
CA MET A 95 -8.33 -6.19 2.79
C MET A 95 -7.13 -6.09 3.74
N VAL A 96 -6.03 -6.77 3.43
CA VAL A 96 -4.80 -6.71 4.22
C VAL A 96 -4.17 -5.32 4.14
N HIS A 97 -4.07 -4.74 2.95
CA HIS A 97 -3.52 -3.40 2.74
C HIS A 97 -4.40 -2.33 3.41
N PHE A 98 -5.71 -2.36 3.16
CA PHE A 98 -6.68 -1.49 3.81
C PHE A 98 -6.56 -1.51 5.34
N LEU A 99 -6.51 -2.70 5.94
CA LEU A 99 -6.46 -2.83 7.40
C LEU A 99 -5.14 -2.30 7.95
N TYR A 100 -4.03 -2.57 7.26
CA TYR A 100 -2.72 -2.02 7.63
C TYR A 100 -2.75 -0.49 7.63
N ASP A 101 -3.21 0.13 6.55
CA ASP A 101 -3.27 1.59 6.42
C ASP A 101 -4.18 2.22 7.45
N TRP A 102 -5.36 1.63 7.66
CA TRP A 102 -6.30 2.15 8.64
C TRP A 102 -5.68 2.15 10.05
N VAL A 103 -5.05 1.04 10.46
CA VAL A 103 -4.38 0.94 11.76
C VAL A 103 -3.21 1.91 11.85
N ALA A 104 -2.34 1.95 10.84
CA ALA A 104 -1.15 2.79 10.83
C ALA A 104 -1.50 4.29 10.88
N LEU A 105 -2.44 4.75 10.03
CA LEU A 105 -2.90 6.13 10.00
C LEU A 105 -3.61 6.51 11.30
N SER A 106 -4.47 5.65 11.82
CA SER A 106 -5.18 5.90 13.09
C SER A 106 -4.20 6.04 14.26
N TRP A 107 -3.19 5.17 14.32
CA TRP A 107 -2.13 5.24 15.32
C TRP A 107 -1.32 6.53 15.20
N PHE A 108 -0.88 6.86 13.98
CA PHE A 108 -0.05 8.05 13.73
C PHE A 108 -0.79 9.35 14.09
N LEU A 109 -2.06 9.48 13.69
CA LEU A 109 -2.88 10.64 14.02
C LEU A 109 -3.21 10.73 15.52
N SER A 110 -3.38 9.58 16.19
CA SER A 110 -3.60 9.55 17.64
C SER A 110 -2.34 9.97 18.41
N ALA A 111 -1.16 9.58 17.94
CA ALA A 111 0.11 9.99 18.51
C ALA A 111 0.41 11.48 18.27
N ALA A 112 0.09 12.01 17.09
CA ALA A 112 0.29 13.42 16.73
C ALA A 112 -0.67 14.40 17.45
N ARG A 113 -1.79 13.90 17.98
CA ARG A 113 -2.76 14.70 18.77
C ARG A 113 -2.42 14.78 20.26
N ARG A 114 -1.44 14.02 20.73
CA ARG A 114 -0.93 14.08 22.11
C ARG A 114 0.20 15.08 22.19
#